data_AF-A0A0G4KRV9-F1
#
_entry.id   AF-A0A0G4KRV9-F1
#
_cell.length_a   1.000
_cell.length_b   1.000
_cell.length_c   1.000
_cell.angle_alpha   90.00
_cell.angle_beta   90.00
_cell.angle_gamma   90.00
#
_symmetry.space_group_name_H-M   'P 1'
#
loop_
_entity.id
_entity.type
_entity.pdbx_description
1 polymer ?
#
loop_
_entity_poly.entity_id
_entity_poly.type
_entity_poly.pdbx_seq_one_letter_code
_entity_poly.pdbx_strand_id
1 'polypeptide(L)'
;MFRHGLRRFATAAAPVVADPSPYLLNLAKAQGTVKGLTGAIGNTPLIRLNKLSDQTGCEILGKAEFMNPGGSVKDRAALYVVKDAEERGLLRPGGT
;
A
#
# COMPACT_ATOMS: atom_id res chain seq x y z
N MET A 1 -45.27 -13.97 0.56
CA MET A 1 -44.65 -14.21 -0.77
C MET A 1 -43.52 -13.21 -0.95
N PHE A 2 -42.35 -13.47 -0.36
CA PHE A 2 -41.19 -12.56 -0.43
C PHE A 2 -40.06 -13.28 -1.19
N ARG A 3 -39.67 -12.73 -2.33
CA ARG A 3 -38.61 -13.28 -3.19
C ARG A 3 -37.24 -12.80 -2.69
N HIS A 4 -36.43 -13.70 -2.15
CA HIS A 4 -35.01 -13.45 -1.89
C HIS A 4 -34.26 -13.36 -3.23
N GLY A 5 -33.86 -12.15 -3.62
CA GLY A 5 -32.92 -11.95 -4.72
C GLY A 5 -31.49 -12.11 -4.23
N LEU A 6 -30.87 -13.27 -4.48
CA LEU A 6 -29.42 -13.43 -4.34
C LEU A 6 -28.72 -12.64 -5.46
N ARG A 7 -28.06 -11.53 -5.13
CA ARG A 7 -27.09 -10.89 -6.02
C ARG A 7 -25.78 -11.66 -5.94
N ARG A 8 -25.53 -12.50 -6.93
CA ARG A 8 -24.27 -13.24 -7.09
C ARG A 8 -23.22 -12.24 -7.59
N PHE A 9 -22.36 -11.76 -6.70
CA PHE A 9 -21.17 -11.02 -7.10
C PHE A 9 -20.19 -12.00 -7.73
N ALA A 10 -19.98 -11.87 -9.04
CA ALA A 10 -18.99 -12.65 -9.75
C ALA A 10 -17.59 -12.18 -9.36
N THR A 11 -16.82 -13.03 -8.70
CA THR A 11 -15.38 -12.86 -8.51
C THR A 11 -14.68 -13.26 -9.81
N ALA A 12 -14.17 -12.28 -10.56
CA ALA A 12 -13.21 -12.57 -11.62
C ALA A 12 -11.89 -13.00 -10.95
N ALA A 13 -11.46 -14.23 -11.19
CA ALA A 13 -10.15 -14.70 -10.75
C ALA A 13 -9.06 -13.97 -11.55
N ALA A 14 -8.25 -13.17 -10.87
CA ALA A 14 -7.03 -12.63 -11.47
C ALA A 14 -6.06 -13.77 -11.80
N PRO A 15 -5.29 -13.69 -12.91
CA PRO A 15 -4.34 -14.72 -13.28
C PRO A 15 -3.28 -14.86 -12.19
N VAL A 16 -3.08 -16.10 -11.71
CA VAL A 16 -1.97 -16.46 -10.84
C VAL A 16 -0.70 -16.37 -11.68
N VAL A 17 0.09 -15.33 -11.46
CA VAL A 17 1.42 -15.21 -12.07
C VAL A 17 2.28 -16.34 -11.51
N ALA A 18 2.75 -17.23 -12.39
CA ALA A 18 3.66 -18.30 -12.03
C ALA A 18 4.98 -17.70 -11.53
N ASP A 19 5.40 -18.09 -10.32
CA ASP A 19 6.56 -17.52 -9.65
C ASP A 19 7.84 -18.19 -10.17
N PRO A 20 8.79 -17.46 -10.79
CA PRO A 20 10.06 -18.04 -11.21
C PRO A 20 11.00 -18.12 -10.00
N SER A 21 11.42 -19.34 -9.65
CA SER A 21 12.42 -19.68 -8.61
C SER A 21 12.00 -19.47 -7.13
N PRO A 22 12.16 -20.49 -6.26
CA PRO A 22 11.85 -20.39 -4.83
C PRO A 22 12.80 -19.47 -4.04
N TYR A 23 13.85 -18.94 -4.68
CA TYR A 23 14.84 -18.05 -4.07
C TYR A 23 14.91 -16.67 -4.74
N LEU A 24 14.20 -16.45 -5.84
CA LEU A 24 13.99 -15.10 -6.30
C LEU A 24 12.95 -14.50 -5.37
N LEU A 25 13.41 -13.72 -4.40
CA LEU A 25 12.53 -12.74 -3.79
C LEU A 25 11.87 -12.00 -4.95
N ASN A 26 10.56 -12.13 -5.08
CA ASN A 26 9.74 -11.10 -5.69
C ASN A 26 9.98 -9.86 -4.84
N LEU A 27 11.11 -9.19 -5.10
CA LEU A 27 11.46 -7.86 -4.62
C LEU A 27 10.33 -7.01 -5.14
N ALA A 28 9.25 -6.91 -4.37
CA ALA A 28 7.94 -6.44 -4.79
C ALA A 28 8.08 -5.12 -5.53
N LYS A 29 8.28 -5.17 -6.87
CA LYS A 29 8.88 -4.09 -7.68
C LYS A 29 9.57 -3.05 -6.81
N ALA A 30 10.64 -3.47 -6.10
CA ALA A 30 11.18 -2.70 -4.97
C ALA A 30 11.28 -1.23 -5.36
N GLN A 31 10.77 -0.33 -4.50
CA GLN A 31 10.90 1.12 -4.68
C GLN A 31 12.29 1.42 -5.25
N GLY A 32 12.33 1.96 -6.48
CA GLY A 32 13.60 2.24 -7.17
C GLY A 32 14.44 3.26 -6.40
N THR A 33 15.59 3.66 -6.97
CA THR A 33 16.37 4.74 -6.38
C THR A 33 15.55 6.04 -6.35
N VAL A 34 15.33 6.58 -5.15
CA VAL A 34 14.55 7.81 -4.93
C VAL A 34 15.45 8.95 -4.45
N LYS A 35 15.03 10.19 -4.68
CA LYS A 35 15.75 11.38 -4.22
C LYS A 35 15.38 11.69 -2.77
N GLY A 36 16.32 11.45 -1.86
CA GLY A 36 16.18 11.77 -0.43
C GLY A 36 15.18 10.88 0.32
N LEU A 37 15.14 11.02 1.66
CA LEU A 37 14.31 10.19 2.54
C LEU A 37 12.81 10.34 2.24
N THR A 38 12.36 11.58 1.99
CA THR A 38 10.95 11.86 1.70
C THR A 38 10.49 11.27 0.37
N GLY A 39 11.41 11.04 -0.57
CA GLY A 39 11.13 10.34 -1.82
C GLY A 39 10.81 8.85 -1.62
N ALA A 40 11.20 8.27 -0.48
CA ALA A 40 10.90 6.88 -0.13
C ALA A 40 9.53 6.71 0.56
N ILE A 41 8.81 7.79 0.87
CA ILE A 41 7.50 7.75 1.50
C ILE A 41 6.45 7.32 0.46
N GLY A 42 5.68 6.28 0.77
CA GLY A 42 4.64 5.73 -0.08
C GLY A 42 5.06 4.47 -0.85
N ASN A 43 4.26 4.09 -1.85
CA ASN A 43 4.43 2.87 -2.65
C ASN A 43 4.61 1.58 -1.84
N THR A 44 4.18 1.57 -0.58
CA THR A 44 4.27 0.42 0.32
C THR A 44 3.52 -0.79 -0.27
N PRO A 45 3.99 -2.02 -0.06
CA PRO A 45 3.39 -3.17 -0.72
C PRO A 45 1.98 -3.48 -0.20
N LEU A 46 1.18 -4.08 -1.08
CA LEU A 46 -0.01 -4.84 -0.70
C LEU A 46 0.42 -6.30 -0.52
N ILE A 47 0.25 -6.82 0.69
CA ILE A 47 0.66 -8.17 1.07
C ILE A 47 -0.60 -9.03 1.16
N ARG A 48 -0.67 -10.11 0.39
CA ARG A 48 -1.78 -11.06 0.50
C ARG A 48 -1.73 -11.78 1.84
N LEU A 49 -2.85 -11.78 2.56
CA LEU A 49 -2.99 -12.51 3.82
C LEU A 49 -3.52 -13.92 3.52
N ASN A 50 -2.62 -14.84 3.18
CA ASN A 50 -2.97 -16.18 2.65
C ASN A 50 -4.00 -16.91 3.51
N LYS A 51 -3.70 -17.16 4.80
CA LYS A 51 -4.58 -17.90 5.70
C LYS A 51 -5.99 -17.30 5.81
N LEU A 52 -6.10 -15.98 5.97
CA LEU A 52 -7.39 -15.30 6.08
C LEU A 52 -8.14 -15.33 4.74
N SER A 53 -7.42 -15.20 3.64
CA SER A 53 -8.02 -15.26 2.30
C SER A 53 -8.60 -16.65 2.01
N ASP A 54 -7.85 -17.70 2.35
CA ASP A 54 -8.25 -19.09 2.13
C ASP A 54 -9.43 -19.49 3.04
N GLN A 55 -9.44 -19.02 4.29
CA GLN A 55 -10.54 -19.28 5.25
C GLN A 55 -11.85 -18.59 4.88
N THR A 56 -11.78 -17.40 4.28
CA THR A 56 -12.97 -16.60 3.97
C THR A 56 -13.46 -16.77 2.53
N GLY A 57 -12.61 -17.28 1.63
CA GLY A 57 -12.87 -17.29 0.18
C GLY A 57 -12.76 -15.90 -0.47
N CYS A 58 -12.43 -14.86 0.30
CA CYS A 58 -12.23 -13.50 -0.17
C CYS A 58 -10.73 -13.22 -0.37
N GLU A 59 -10.38 -12.32 -1.29
CA GLU A 59 -9.01 -11.79 -1.34
C GLU A 59 -8.82 -10.73 -0.25
N ILE A 60 -7.99 -11.06 0.75
CA ILE A 60 -7.68 -10.15 1.86
C ILE A 60 -6.23 -9.70 1.74
N LEU A 61 -6.03 -8.38 1.66
CA LEU A 61 -4.72 -7.74 1.50
C LEU A 61 -4.41 -6.84 2.69
N GLY A 62 -3.19 -6.91 3.20
CA GLY A 62 -2.62 -5.95 4.16
C GLY A 62 -1.83 -4.87 3.44
N LYS A 63 -2.09 -3.60 3.73
CA LYS A 63 -1.28 -2.48 3.25
C LYS A 63 -0.14 -2.21 4.23
N ALA A 64 1.10 -2.45 3.82
CA ALA A 64 2.27 -2.43 4.69
C ALA A 64 2.82 -1.01 4.98
N GLU A 65 1.99 -0.11 5.52
CA GLU A 65 2.39 1.28 5.82
C GLU A 65 3.49 1.41 6.89
N PHE A 66 3.79 0.34 7.62
CA PHE A 66 4.97 0.27 8.50
C PHE A 66 6.30 0.28 7.73
N MET A 67 6.28 0.07 6.41
CA MET A 67 7.47 0.11 5.54
C MET A 67 7.79 1.51 4.99
N ASN A 68 7.02 2.54 5.34
CA ASN A 68 7.48 3.91 5.12
C ASN A 68 8.73 4.17 5.99
N PRO A 69 9.65 5.08 5.62
CA PRO A 69 10.95 5.26 6.29
C PRO A 69 10.89 5.63 7.78
N GLY A 70 9.86 6.35 8.20
CA GLY A 70 9.54 6.67 9.60
C GLY A 70 8.74 5.59 10.33
N GLY A 71 8.49 4.45 9.68
CA GLY A 71 7.95 3.23 10.30
C GLY A 71 6.43 3.22 10.46
N SER A 72 5.71 4.21 9.91
CA SER A 72 4.26 4.23 10.01
C SER A 72 3.57 4.99 8.88
N VAL A 73 2.24 4.86 8.83
CA VAL A 73 1.38 5.62 7.90
C VAL A 73 1.49 7.15 8.08
N LYS A 74 2.00 7.63 9.23
CA LYS A 74 2.06 9.07 9.55
C LYS A 74 3.03 9.82 8.65
N ASP A 75 4.02 9.16 8.07
CA ASP A 75 4.96 9.75 7.13
C ASP A 75 4.26 10.41 5.95
N ARG A 76 3.18 9.79 5.45
CA ARG A 76 2.40 10.33 4.33
C ARG A 76 1.72 11.64 4.73
N ALA A 77 1.06 11.67 5.89
CA ALA A 77 0.39 12.86 6.37
C ALA A 77 1.39 13.98 6.67
N ALA A 78 2.49 13.66 7.36
CA ALA A 78 3.53 14.63 7.69
C ALA A 78 4.13 15.27 6.43
N LEU A 79 4.42 14.46 5.40
CA LEU A 79 4.96 14.95 4.12
C LEU A 79 4.02 15.99 3.48
N TYR A 80 2.72 15.71 3.41
CA TYR A 80 1.77 16.62 2.76
C TYR A 80 1.46 17.86 3.60
N VAL A 81 1.42 17.75 4.93
CA VAL A 81 1.23 18.91 5.81
C VAL A 81 2.39 19.90 5.68
N VAL A 82 3.63 19.41 5.68
CA VAL A 82 4.82 20.26 5.53
C VAL A 82 4.86 20.90 4.14
N LYS A 83 4.64 20.10 3.07
CA LYS A 83 4.63 20.62 1.69
C LYS A 83 3.56 21.69 1.47
N ASP A 84 2.33 21.49 1.97
CA ASP A 84 1.27 22.50 1.86
C ASP A 84 1.68 23.81 2.54
N ALA A 85 2.28 23.73 3.73
CA ALA A 85 2.73 24.90 4.47
C ALA A 85 3.88 25.63 3.74
N GLU A 86 4.82 24.91 3.13
CA GLU A 86 5.90 25.48 2.32
C GLU A 86 5.35 26.14 1.04
N GLU A 87 4.47 25.46 0.31
CA GLU A 87 3.84 25.96 -0.93
C GLU A 87 3.01 27.23 -0.69
N ARG A 88 2.34 27.31 0.46
CA ARG A 88 1.56 28.49 0.88
C ARG A 88 2.41 29.59 1.50
N GLY A 89 3.72 29.39 1.64
CA GLY A 89 4.65 30.33 2.27
C GLY A 89 4.43 30.51 3.79
N LEU A 90 3.68 29.60 4.41
CA LEU A 90 3.45 29.55 5.85
C LEU A 90 4.67 29.02 6.60
N LEU A 91 5.47 28.17 5.96
CA LEU A 91 6.72 27.64 6.48
C LEU A 91 7.90 28.13 5.63
N ARG A 92 8.98 28.56 6.29
CA ARG A 92 10.22 29.06 5.64
C ARG A 92 11.42 28.22 6.07
N PRO A 93 12.53 28.23 5.30
CA PRO A 93 13.77 27.56 5.72
C PRO A 93 14.22 28.02 7.10
N GLY A 94 14.51 27.05 7.98
CA GLY A 94 14.85 27.30 9.39
C GLY A 94 13.67 27.67 10.30
N GLY A 95 12.43 27.58 9.79
CA GLY A 95 11.24 28.05 10.46
C GLY A 95 10.97 27.42 11.82
N THR A 96 10.61 28.28 12.77
CA THR A 96 9.68 28.07 13.88
C THR A 96 8.42 28.86 13.61
#